data_AF-A0A8J8BXB5-F1
#
_entry.id   AF-A0A8J8BXB5-F1
#
_cell.length_a   1.000
_cell.length_b   1.000
_cell.length_c   1.000
_cell.angle_alpha   90.00
_cell.angle_beta   90.00
_cell.angle_gamma   90.00
#
_symmetry.space_group_name_H-M   'P 1'
#
loop_
_entity.id
_entity.type
_entity.pdbx_description
1 polymer ?
#
loop_
_entity_poly.entity_id
_entity_poly.type
_entity_poly.pdbx_seq_one_letter_code
_entity_poly.pdbx_strand_id
1 'polypeptide(L)'
;MKHIDIVCVSTNLRKLTAIEVKVKDWRTGYRQAVHHKIFAENSYLAVSAKYAHRVLGHIDLFENAGIGILEIDGNVRELVKPRFSKDIFPSYRRLIFETLEKRKQVNNSWKTKE
;
A
#
# COMPACT_ATOMS: atom_id res chain seq x y z
N MET A 1 3.12 -4.00 14.63
CA MET A 1 2.60 -3.37 13.40
C MET A 1 2.65 -4.40 12.29
N LYS A 2 1.56 -4.65 11.55
CA LYS A 2 1.61 -5.61 10.42
C LYS A 2 2.58 -5.09 9.35
N HIS A 3 3.28 -6.01 8.68
CA HIS A 3 4.22 -5.71 7.60
C HIS A 3 3.49 -5.00 6.45
N ILE A 4 4.09 -3.93 5.93
CA ILE A 4 3.63 -3.22 4.75
C ILE A 4 4.83 -3.16 3.80
N ASP A 5 4.65 -3.62 2.57
CA ASP A 5 5.76 -3.71 1.62
C ASP A 5 6.22 -2.31 1.19
N ILE A 6 5.29 -1.45 0.78
CA ILE A 6 5.58 -0.07 0.35
C ILE A 6 4.58 0.90 0.98
N VAL A 7 5.09 1.99 1.54
CA VAL A 7 4.30 3.13 2.02
C VAL A 7 4.81 4.39 1.39
N CYS A 8 3.90 5.13 0.75
CA CYS A 8 4.15 6.44 0.18
C CYS A 8 3.45 7.51 1.02
N VAL A 9 4.14 8.61 1.27
CA VAL A 9 3.59 9.79 1.95
C VAL A 9 3.58 10.96 0.98
N SER A 10 2.46 11.66 0.85
CA SER A 10 2.41 12.90 0.09
C SER A 10 3.34 13.95 0.66
N THR A 11 3.82 14.87 -0.17
CA THR A 11 4.76 15.94 0.23
C THR A 11 4.22 16.82 1.36
N ASN A 12 2.90 17.03 1.41
CA ASN A 12 2.22 17.76 2.48
C ASN A 12 1.89 16.91 3.72
N LEU A 13 2.33 15.64 3.77
CA LEU A 13 2.12 14.68 4.88
C LEU A 13 0.65 14.36 5.21
N ARG A 14 -0.28 14.77 4.35
CA ARG A 14 -1.72 14.56 4.58
C ARG A 14 -2.24 13.25 4.01
N LYS A 15 -1.56 12.63 3.05
CA LYS A 15 -2.02 11.39 2.40
C LYS A 15 -0.96 10.30 2.51
N LEU A 16 -1.39 9.15 2.99
CA LEU A 16 -0.66 7.90 3.00
C LEU A 16 -1.28 6.97 1.95
N THR A 17 -0.41 6.36 1.15
CA THR A 17 -0.78 5.29 0.22
C THR A 17 0.01 4.06 0.60
N ALA A 18 -0.70 2.98 0.92
CA ALA A 18 -0.11 1.68 1.20
C ALA A 18 -0.21 0.79 -0.04
N ILE A 19 0.86 0.07 -0.36
CA ILE A 19 0.89 -0.87 -1.47
C ILE A 19 1.42 -2.21 -0.93
N GLU A 20 0.61 -3.25 -1.03
CA GLU A 20 0.99 -4.64 -0.77
C GLU A 20 1.33 -5.31 -2.11
N VAL A 21 2.43 -6.04 -2.19
CA VAL A 21 2.90 -6.67 -3.43
C VAL A 21 2.75 -8.19 -3.33
N LYS A 22 2.09 -8.81 -4.31
CA LYS A 22 1.97 -10.27 -4.40
C LYS A 22 2.28 -10.78 -5.80
N VAL A 23 3.16 -11.78 -5.87
CA VAL A 23 3.35 -12.53 -7.12
C VAL A 23 2.13 -13.41 -7.40
N LYS A 24 1.72 -14.27 -6.45
CA LYS A 24 0.70 -15.32 -6.70
C LYS A 24 -0.49 -15.31 -5.74
N ASP A 25 -0.27 -15.17 -4.43
CA ASP A 25 -1.32 -15.25 -3.40
C ASP A 25 -1.99 -13.89 -3.16
N TRP A 26 -2.85 -13.51 -4.11
CA TRP A 26 -3.60 -12.26 -4.06
C TRP A 26 -4.63 -12.22 -2.94
N ARG A 27 -5.13 -13.37 -2.44
CA ARG A 27 -6.18 -13.40 -1.41
C ARG A 27 -5.66 -12.94 -0.06
N THR A 28 -4.47 -13.38 0.31
CA THR A 28 -3.79 -12.87 1.51
C THR A 28 -3.44 -11.40 1.33
N GLY A 29 -2.96 -11.01 0.14
CA GLY A 29 -2.69 -9.61 -0.19
C GLY A 29 -3.92 -8.71 -0.08
N TYR A 30 -5.08 -9.16 -0.55
CA TYR A 30 -6.35 -8.45 -0.42
C TYR A 30 -6.69 -8.22 1.06
N ARG A 31 -6.60 -9.25 1.91
CA ARG A 31 -6.83 -9.11 3.35
C ARG A 31 -5.86 -8.11 4.01
N GLN A 32 -4.60 -8.07 3.57
CA GLN A 32 -3.63 -7.08 4.05
C GLN A 32 -4.00 -5.67 3.59
N ALA A 33 -4.31 -5.49 2.30
CA ALA A 33 -4.73 -4.22 1.72
C ALA A 33 -6.00 -3.65 2.40
N VAL A 34 -6.98 -4.50 2.73
CA VAL A 34 -8.14 -4.11 3.54
C VAL A 34 -7.73 -3.60 4.91
N HIS A 35 -6.84 -4.31 5.62
CA HIS A 35 -6.33 -3.83 6.91
C HIS A 35 -5.57 -2.51 6.77
N HIS A 36 -4.87 -2.25 5.66
CA HIS A 36 -4.11 -1.01 5.51
C HIS A 36 -4.99 0.25 5.49
N LYS A 37 -6.28 0.11 5.17
CA LYS A 37 -7.24 1.22 5.22
C LYS A 37 -7.40 1.83 6.62
N ILE A 38 -7.03 1.10 7.69
CA ILE A 38 -7.08 1.66 9.05
C ILE A 38 -6.05 2.78 9.28
N PHE A 39 -5.06 2.93 8.39
CA PHE A 39 -4.00 3.93 8.55
C PHE A 39 -3.64 4.69 7.27
N ALA A 40 -4.03 4.20 6.10
CA ALA A 40 -3.75 4.81 4.81
C ALA A 40 -5.03 5.23 4.10
N GLU A 41 -5.06 6.46 3.56
CA GLU A 41 -6.18 6.97 2.77
C GLU A 41 -6.38 6.15 1.50
N ASN A 42 -5.30 5.68 0.88
CA ASN A 42 -5.34 4.83 -0.28
C ASN A 42 -4.63 3.51 0.01
N SER A 43 -5.20 2.41 -0.48
CA SER A 43 -4.60 1.08 -0.34
C SER A 43 -4.68 0.34 -1.67
N TYR A 44 -3.55 -0.19 -2.12
CA TYR A 44 -3.42 -0.96 -3.34
C TYR A 44 -2.96 -2.38 -3.04
N LEU A 45 -3.46 -3.32 -3.84
CA LEU A 45 -2.80 -4.60 -4.08
C LEU A 45 -2.09 -4.54 -5.44
N ALA A 46 -0.78 -4.65 -5.42
CA ALA A 46 0.03 -4.80 -6.61
C ALA A 46 0.24 -6.30 -6.92
N VAL A 47 -0.10 -6.71 -8.14
CA VAL A 47 0.02 -8.09 -8.60
C VAL A 47 0.86 -8.19 -9.86
N SER A 48 1.59 -9.29 -9.99
CA SER A 48 2.27 -9.62 -11.26
C SER A 48 1.23 -9.83 -12.37
N ALA A 49 1.47 -9.28 -13.57
CA ALA A 49 0.59 -9.46 -14.73
C ALA A 49 0.29 -10.93 -15.04
N LYS A 50 1.28 -11.81 -14.82
CA LYS A 50 1.13 -13.27 -14.95
C LYS A 50 -0.06 -13.83 -14.15
N TYR A 51 -0.43 -13.18 -13.04
CA TYR A 51 -1.50 -13.61 -12.14
C TYR A 51 -2.64 -12.60 -12.02
N ALA A 52 -2.61 -11.47 -12.74
CA ALA A 52 -3.62 -10.42 -12.68
C ALA A 52 -5.03 -10.91 -13.06
N HIS A 53 -5.15 -11.85 -14.00
CA HIS A 53 -6.42 -12.49 -14.39
C HIS A 53 -7.19 -13.08 -13.20
N ARG A 54 -6.50 -13.53 -12.14
CA ARG A 54 -7.13 -14.10 -10.94
C ARG A 54 -7.84 -13.05 -10.10
N VAL A 55 -7.33 -11.83 -10.14
CA VAL A 55 -7.88 -10.66 -9.45
C VAL A 55 -9.01 -10.05 -10.27
N LEU A 56 -8.85 -9.95 -11.59
CA LEU A 56 -9.84 -9.40 -12.51
C LEU A 56 -11.20 -10.12 -12.43
N GLY A 57 -11.20 -11.44 -12.23
CA GLY A 57 -12.44 -12.21 -12.01
C GLY A 57 -13.17 -11.89 -10.69
N HIS A 58 -12.62 -11.01 -9.84
CA HIS A 58 -13.18 -10.59 -8.57
C HIS A 58 -13.13 -9.06 -8.42
N ILE A 59 -13.16 -8.30 -9.51
CA ILE A 59 -12.97 -6.85 -9.48
C ILE A 59 -13.96 -6.14 -8.52
N ASP A 60 -15.21 -6.59 -8.49
CA ASP A 60 -16.26 -6.09 -7.59
C ASP A 60 -15.88 -6.19 -6.11
N LEU A 61 -15.13 -7.23 -5.71
CA LEU A 61 -14.63 -7.37 -4.34
C LEU A 61 -13.71 -6.21 -3.96
N PHE A 62 -12.85 -5.80 -4.88
CA PHE A 62 -11.89 -4.72 -4.67
C PHE A 62 -12.58 -3.37 -4.69
N GLU A 63 -13.48 -3.15 -5.63
CA GLU A 63 -14.26 -1.92 -5.71
C GLU A 63 -15.15 -1.72 -4.47
N ASN A 64 -15.84 -2.76 -4.03
CA ASN A 64 -16.67 -2.72 -2.81
C ASN A 64 -15.82 -2.41 -1.57
N ALA A 65 -14.64 -3.01 -1.46
CA ALA A 65 -13.71 -2.71 -0.38
C ALA A 65 -12.99 -1.36 -0.53
N GLY A 66 -13.02 -0.74 -1.72
CA GLY A 66 -12.30 0.49 -2.04
C GLY A 66 -10.78 0.30 -2.18
N ILE A 67 -10.34 -0.90 -2.58
CA ILE A 67 -8.94 -1.26 -2.76
C ILE A 67 -8.57 -1.09 -4.23
N GLY A 68 -7.46 -0.40 -4.49
CA GLY A 68 -6.91 -0.26 -5.83
C GLY A 68 -6.15 -1.52 -6.26
N ILE A 69 -6.03 -1.73 -7.57
CA ILE A 69 -5.26 -2.82 -8.15
C ILE A 69 -4.20 -2.22 -9.06
N LEU A 70 -2.94 -2.57 -8.80
CA LEU A 70 -1.83 -2.32 -9.70
C LEU A 70 -1.41 -3.63 -10.34
N GLU A 71 -1.20 -3.62 -11.64
CA GLU A 71 -0.55 -4.70 -12.37
C GLU A 71 0.91 -4.33 -12.64
N ILE A 72 1.80 -5.29 -12.46
CA ILE A 72 3.24 -5.11 -12.66
C ILE A 72 3.76 -6.11 -13.70
N ASP A 73 4.40 -5.58 -14.75
CA ASP A 73 5.16 -6.33 -15.77
C ASP A 73 6.26 -5.47 -16.38
N GLY A 74 7.31 -5.18 -15.60
CA GLY A 74 8.35 -4.18 -15.95
C GLY A 74 7.86 -2.73 -15.94
N ASN A 75 6.56 -2.52 -16.13
CA ASN A 75 5.82 -1.27 -15.97
C ASN A 75 4.69 -1.45 -14.95
N VAL A 76 4.13 -0.34 -14.48
CA VAL A 76 2.97 -0.33 -13.58
C VAL A 76 1.74 0.14 -14.33
N ARG A 77 0.66 -0.66 -14.31
CA ARG A 77 -0.65 -0.29 -14.84
C ARG A 77 -1.68 -0.27 -13.72
N GLU A 78 -2.41 0.84 -13.57
CA GLU A 78 -3.54 0.91 -12.63
C GLU A 78 -4.76 0.25 -13.29
N LEU A 79 -5.22 -0.88 -12.73
CA LEU A 79 -6.42 -1.58 -13.19
C LEU A 79 -7.66 -1.08 -12.45
N VAL A 80 -7.51 -0.76 -11.15
CA VAL A 80 -8.57 -0.20 -10.31
C VAL A 80 -7.97 0.90 -9.45
N LYS A 81 -8.65 2.05 -9.43
CA LYS A 81 -8.31 3.17 -8.56
C LYS A 81 -8.90 2.95 -7.16
N PRO A 82 -8.13 3.17 -6.08
CA PRO A 82 -8.62 2.99 -4.72
C PRO A 82 -9.64 4.07 -4.38
N ARG A 83 -10.57 3.73 -3.49
CA ARG A 83 -11.47 4.69 -2.89
C ARG A 83 -10.83 5.24 -1.63
N PHE A 84 -10.74 6.57 -1.55
CA PHE A 84 -10.24 7.27 -0.38
C PHE A 84 -10.96 6.81 0.89
N SER A 85 -10.20 6.35 1.89
CA SER A 85 -10.73 5.99 3.20
C SER A 85 -10.66 7.17 4.17
N LYS A 86 -11.73 7.35 4.94
CA LYS A 86 -11.78 8.27 6.08
C LYS A 86 -11.57 7.56 7.42
N ASP A 87 -11.51 6.23 7.41
CA ASP A 87 -11.49 5.37 8.59
C ASP A 87 -10.07 5.20 9.14
N ILE A 88 -9.40 6.34 9.34
CA ILE A 88 -7.99 6.40 9.75
C ILE A 88 -7.92 6.47 11.28
N PHE A 89 -7.25 5.49 11.86
CA PHE A 89 -6.97 5.43 13.29
C PHE A 89 -5.73 6.28 13.59
N PRO A 90 -5.86 7.40 14.35
CA PRO A 90 -4.75 8.34 14.53
C PRO A 90 -3.51 7.73 15.18
N SER A 91 -3.68 6.75 16.06
CA SER A 91 -2.59 6.03 16.72
C SER A 91 -1.73 5.24 15.73
N TYR A 92 -2.34 4.53 14.78
CA TYR A 92 -1.62 3.81 13.74
C TYR A 92 -0.92 4.76 12.77
N ARG A 93 -1.60 5.86 12.40
CA ARG A 93 -1.00 6.90 11.56
C ARG A 93 0.27 7.45 12.20
N ARG A 94 0.20 7.82 13.49
CA ARG A 94 1.37 8.33 14.24
C ARG A 94 2.52 7.34 14.23
N LEU A 95 2.25 6.06 14.50
CA LEU A 95 3.28 5.01 14.51
C LEU A 95 3.99 4.88 13.15
N ILE A 96 3.27 5.02 12.03
CA ILE A 96 3.88 5.01 10.69
C ILE A 96 4.80 6.21 10.50
N PHE A 97 4.37 7.42 10.87
CA PHE A 97 5.22 8.62 10.76
C PHE A 97 6.49 8.51 11.61
N GLU A 98 6.36 8.09 12.87
CA GLU A 98 7.52 7.86 13.75
C GLU A 98 8.49 6.82 13.17
N THR A 99 7.96 5.75 12.55
CA THR A 99 8.78 4.73 11.88
C THR A 99 9.52 5.31 10.67
N LEU A 100 8.85 6.12 9.87
CA LEU A 100 9.45 6.76 8.69
C LEU A 100 10.53 7.79 9.08
N GLU A 101 10.31 8.57 10.14
CA GLU A 101 11.29 9.51 10.67
C GLU A 101 12.56 8.80 11.15
N LYS A 102 12.42 7.72 11.92
CA LYS A 102 13.55 6.88 12.35
C LYS A 102 14.33 6.33 11.16
N ARG A 103 13.63 5.83 10.12
CA ARG A 103 14.28 5.32 8.90
C ARG A 103 15.05 6.41 8.13
N LYS A 104 14.53 7.65 8.08
CA LYS A 104 15.24 8.78 7.46
C LYS A 104 16.54 9.11 8.20
N GLN A 105 16.51 9.13 9.53
CA GLN A 105 17.69 9.39 10.36
C GLN A 105 18.77 8.32 10.16
N VAL A 106 18.36 7.04 10.12
CA VAL A 106 19.27 5.94 9.80
C VAL A 106 19.88 6.12 8.40
N ASN A 107 19.07 6.36 7.36
CA ASN A 107 19.59 6.53 6.00
C ASN A 107 20.55 7.73 5.87
N ASN A 108 20.34 8.80 6.63
CA ASN A 108 21.26 9.94 6.66
C ASN A 108 22.59 9.61 7.37
N SER A 109 22.58 8.77 8.41
CA SER A 109 23.82 8.40 9.11
C SER A 109 24.71 7.42 8.33
N TRP A 110 24.15 6.69 7.36
CA TRP A 110 24.93 5.94 6.37
C TRP A 110 25.56 6.84 5.31
N LYS A 111 24.88 7.91 4.90
CA LYS A 111 25.38 8.86 3.89
C LYS A 111 26.50 9.78 4.40
N THR A 112 26.64 9.98 5.70
CA THR A 112 27.72 10.80 6.29
C THR A 112 28.96 9.99 6.65
N LYS A 113 29.02 8.71 6.27
CA LYS A 113 30.16 7.81 6.51
C LYS A 113 30.92 7.45 5.22
N GLU A 114 30.56 8.05 4.10
CA GLU A 114 31.29 8.05 2.83
C GLU A 114 32.00 9.40 2.66
#